data_AF-A0A6N9A2N8-F1
#
_entry.id   AF-A0A6N9A2N8-F1
#
_cell.length_a   1.000
_cell.length_b   1.000
_cell.length_c   1.000
_cell.angle_alpha   90.00
_cell.angle_beta   90.00
_cell.angle_gamma   90.00
#
_symmetry.space_group_name_H-M   'P 1'
#
loop_
_entity.id
_entity.type
_entity.pdbx_description
1 polymer ?
#
loop_
_entity_poly.entity_id
_entity_poly.type
_entity_poly.pdbx_seq_one_letter_code
_entity_poly.pdbx_strand_id
1 'polypeptide(L)' 'MFHGLPEAYDERCAVCEHDIRFGDRLLGLEAAHIRWHSHDGRDVVPNGLALCSVHHKALDLGAMGLEGKG' A
#
# COMPACT_ATOMS: atom_id res chain seq x y z
N MET A 1 0.60 12.39 -5.34
CA MET A 1 1.18 11.75 -4.14
C MET A 1 0.05 11.47 -3.15
N PHE A 2 0.03 10.31 -2.51
CA PHE A 2 -0.95 10.02 -1.45
C PHE A 2 -0.65 10.84 -0.19
N HIS A 3 -1.66 11.52 0.35
CA HIS A 3 -1.59 12.18 1.65
C HIS A 3 -2.41 11.37 2.67
N GLY A 4 -1.83 11.10 3.85
CA GLY A 4 -2.53 10.42 4.95
C GLY A 4 -2.65 8.89 4.83
N LEU A 5 -2.08 8.28 3.78
CA LEU A 5 -2.20 6.85 3.55
C LEU A 5 -1.48 6.02 4.63
N PRO A 6 -0.21 6.28 4.99
CA PRO A 6 0.44 5.54 6.06
C PRO A 6 -0.34 5.58 7.38
N GLU A 7 -0.88 6.75 7.75
CA GLU A 7 -1.63 6.97 8.98
C GLU A 7 -2.97 6.22 8.97
N ALA A 8 -3.63 6.10 7.81
CA ALA A 8 -4.84 5.31 7.65
C ALA A 8 -4.62 3.79 7.86
N TYR A 9 -3.36 3.35 7.84
CA TYR A 9 -2.93 1.96 8.07
C TYR A 9 -2.02 1.83 9.30
N ASP A 10 -2.03 2.79 10.24
CA ASP A 10 -1.20 2.76 11.45
C ASP A 10 0.31 2.58 11.18
N GLU A 11 0.80 3.11 10.06
CA GLU A 11 2.18 2.95 9.58
C GLU A 11 2.59 1.48 9.35
N ARG A 12 1.63 0.61 9.00
CA ARG A 12 1.82 -0.83 8.81
C ARG A 12 1.42 -1.29 7.41
N CYS A 13 1.99 -2.41 6.99
CA CYS A 13 1.53 -3.13 5.81
C CYS A 13 0.09 -3.64 6.04
N ALA A 14 -0.83 -3.34 5.11
CA ALA A 14 -2.22 -3.77 5.13
C ALA A 14 -2.41 -5.31 5.11
N VAL A 15 -1.36 -6.06 4.74
CA VAL A 15 -1.42 -7.51 4.52
C VAL A 15 -0.77 -8.29 5.65
N CYS A 16 0.41 -7.86 6.10
CA CYS A 16 1.21 -8.60 7.08
C CYS A 16 1.58 -7.79 8.33
N GLU A 17 1.03 -6.58 8.46
CA GLU A 17 1.18 -5.68 9.61
C GLU A 17 2.62 -5.26 9.96
N HIS A 18 3.60 -5.63 9.11
CA HIS A 18 5.00 -5.30 9.32
C HIS A 18 5.24 -3.78 9.22
N ASP A 19 6.02 -3.28 10.17
CA ASP A 19 6.46 -1.89 10.33
C ASP A 19 7.98 -1.83 10.55
N ILE A 20 8.75 -2.13 9.50
CA ILE A 20 10.22 -2.11 9.58
C ILE A 20 10.69 -0.67 9.83
N ARG A 21 11.40 -0.43 10.94
CA ARG A 21 11.88 0.90 11.34
C ARG A 21 13.40 0.93 11.48
N PHE A 22 14.00 2.06 11.09
CA PHE A 22 15.39 2.41 11.41
C PHE A 22 15.40 3.75 12.16
N GLY A 23 15.51 3.68 13.49
CA GLY A 23 15.17 4.80 14.36
C GLY A 23 13.70 5.16 14.19
N ASP A 24 13.41 6.45 14.02
CA ASP A 24 12.05 6.96 13.85
C ASP A 24 11.53 6.90 12.40
N ARG A 25 12.32 6.33 11.47
CA ARG A 25 11.94 6.24 10.06
C ARG A 25 11.38 4.86 9.72
N LEU A 26 10.22 4.85 9.09
CA LEU A 26 9.64 3.68 8.45
C LEU A 26 10.40 3.34 7.16
N LEU A 27 10.70 2.07 6.96
CA LEU A 27 11.42 1.55 5.80
C LEU A 27 10.57 0.56 5.03
N GLY A 28 10.57 0.71 3.71
CA GLY A 28 9.94 -0.25 2.80
C GLY A 28 8.41 -0.31 2.89
N LEU A 29 7.75 0.66 3.54
CA LEU A 29 6.31 0.87 3.39
C LEU A 29 6.05 1.78 2.19
N GLU A 30 5.25 1.31 1.27
CA GLU A 30 5.01 1.90 -0.04
C GLU A 30 3.50 2.06 -0.28
N ALA A 31 3.12 3.08 -1.04
CA ALA A 31 1.74 3.27 -1.47
C ALA A 31 1.50 2.51 -2.78
N ALA A 32 0.53 1.60 -2.79
CA ALA A 32 0.08 0.88 -3.97
C ALA A 32 -1.34 1.32 -4.35
N HIS A 33 -1.61 1.49 -5.64
CA HIS A 33 -2.93 1.83 -6.13
C HIS A 33 -3.83 0.60 -6.29
N ILE A 34 -5.09 0.69 -5.85
CA ILE A 34 -6.13 -0.30 -6.18
C ILE A 34 -6.48 -0.20 -7.67
N ARG A 35 -6.87 1.00 -8.12
CA ARG A 35 -6.94 1.37 -9.53
C ARG A 35 -5.66 2.07 -9.91
N TRP A 36 -4.87 1.42 -10.77
CA TRP A 36 -3.58 1.90 -11.26
C TRP A 36 -3.62 3.34 -11.76
N HIS A 37 -2.56 4.09 -11.49
CA HIS A 37 -2.37 5.44 -11.99
C HIS A 37 -2.46 5.52 -13.53
N SER A 38 -1.91 4.53 -14.25
CA SER A 38 -1.99 4.42 -15.72
C SER A 38 -3.41 4.25 -16.26
N HIS A 39 -4.38 3.96 -15.40
CA HIS A 39 -5.80 3.81 -15.72
C HIS A 39 -6.65 4.87 -15.00
N ASP A 40 -6.14 6.08 -14.79
CA ASP A 40 -6.83 7.20 -14.11
C ASP A 40 -7.12 6.96 -12.62
N GLY A 41 -6.28 6.17 -11.97
CA GLY A 41 -6.25 6.02 -10.51
C GLY A 41 -5.83 7.29 -9.79
N ARG A 42 -6.69 7.84 -8.93
CA ARG A 42 -6.33 9.02 -8.11
C ARG A 42 -5.53 8.63 -6.88
N ASP A 43 -4.65 9.52 -6.45
CA ASP A 43 -3.85 9.40 -5.23
C ASP A 43 -4.66 9.76 -3.97
N VAL A 44 -5.71 8.99 -3.67
CA VAL A 44 -6.58 9.21 -2.51
C VAL A 44 -6.63 7.96 -1.64
N VAL A 45 -6.73 8.11 -0.32
CA VAL A 45 -6.72 6.98 0.64
C VAL A 45 -7.67 5.83 0.25
N PRO A 46 -8.93 6.06 -0.19
CA PRO A 46 -9.81 4.98 -0.62
C PRO A 46 -9.34 4.18 -1.86
N ASN A 47 -8.38 4.69 -2.62
CA ASN A 47 -7.76 4.03 -3.77
C ASN A 47 -6.32 3.54 -3.47
N GLY A 48 -5.87 3.65 -2.21
CA GLY A 48 -4.52 3.33 -1.80
C GLY A 48 -4.45 2.17 -0.81
N LEU A 49 -3.39 1.39 -0.92
CA LEU A 49 -2.97 0.37 0.04
C LEU A 49 -1.58 0.73 0.54
N ALA A 50 -1.36 0.71 1.86
CA ALA A 50 -0.02 0.75 2.43
C ALA A 50 0.55 -0.67 2.44
N LEU A 51 1.59 -0.95 1.66
CA LEU A 51 2.16 -2.30 1.51
C LEU A 51 3.67 -2.30 1.79
N CYS A 52 4.20 -3.37 2.38
CA CYS A 52 5.64 -3.56 2.38
C CYS A 52 6.15 -3.84 0.96
N SER A 53 7.41 -3.56 0.66
CA SER A 53 8.00 -3.74 -0.69
C SER A 53 7.78 -5.14 -1.28
N VAL A 54 7.68 -6.18 -0.44
CA VAL A 54 7.39 -7.56 -0.89
C VAL A 54 5.96 -7.70 -1.40
N HIS A 55 4.96 -7.27 -0.61
CA HIS A 55 3.57 -7.37 -1.02
C HIS A 55 3.23 -6.38 -2.13
N HIS A 56 3.84 -5.20 -2.14
CA HIS A 56 3.70 -4.28 -3.27
C HIS A 56 4.20 -4.92 -4.56
N LYS A 57 5.38 -5.55 -4.53
CA LYS A 57 5.92 -6.23 -5.71
C LYS A 57 5.07 -7.43 -6.13
N ALA A 58 4.53 -8.19 -5.18
CA ALA A 58 3.63 -9.29 -5.48
C ALA A 58 2.34 -8.82 -6.16
N LEU A 59 1.80 -7.65 -5.77
CA LEU A 59 0.63 -7.04 -6.40
C LEU A 59 0.95 -6.57 -7.83
N ASP A 60 2.08 -5.87 -8.01
CA ASP A 60 2.56 -5.44 -9.34
C ASP A 60 2.77 -6.58 -10.33
N LEU A 61 3.22 -7.74 -9.84
CA LEU A 61 3.44 -8.92 -10.65
C LEU A 61 2.17 -9.76 -10.88
N GLY A 62 1.05 -9.39 -10.25
CA GLY A 62 -0.20 -10.18 -10.30
C GLY A 62 -0.13 -11.50 -9.54
N ALA A 63 0.89 -11.68 -8.67
CA ALA A 63 1.01 -12.87 -7.81
C ALA A 63 0.04 -12.81 -6.61
N MET A 64 -0.48 -11.63 -6.29
CA MET A 64 -1.60 -11.42 -5.39
C MET A 64 -2.63 -10.47 -6.01
N GLY A 65 -3.87 -10.53 -5.53
CA GLY A 65 -4.96 -9.68 -5.99
C GLY A 65 -5.95 -9.38 -4.86
N LEU A 66 -6.87 -8.46 -5.15
CA LEU A 66 -7.92 -8.06 -4.21
C LEU A 66 -9.21 -8.81 -4.56
N GLU A 67 -9.85 -9.39 -3.56
CA GLU A 67 -11.21 -9.91 -3.67
C GLU A 67 -12.19 -8.87 -3.12
N GLY A 68 -13.11 -8.40 -3.95
CA GLY A 68 -14.20 -7.55 -3.49
C GLY A 68 -15.25 -8.40 -2.79
N LYS A 69 -15.40 -8.23 -1.48
CA LYS A 69 -16.59 -8.70 -0.77
C LYS A 69 -17.56 -7.53 -0.67
N GLY A 70 -18.68 -7.65 -1.39
CA GLY A 70 -19.82 -6.74 -1.30
C GLY A 70 -20.61 -6.96 -0.03
#